data_AF-A0A4R0PP32-F1
#
_entry.id   AF-A0A4R0PP32-F1
#
_cell.length_a   1.000
_cell.length_b   1.000
_cell.length_c   1.000
_cell.angle_alpha   90.00
_cell.angle_beta   90.00
_cell.angle_gamma   90.00
#
_symmetry.space_group_name_H-M   'P 1'
#
loop_
_entity.id
_entity.type
_entity.pdbx_description
1 polymer ?
#
loop_
_entity_poly.entity_id
_entity_poly.type
_entity_poly.pdbx_seq_one_letter_code
_entity_poly.pdbx_strand_id
1 'polypeptide(L)'
;MQVLPNQPNNADSFSEEEKGNQLFPVFVKLNKLRTLLIGAGNIGLEKLTAIVNNSHSATITIVAEIVSPEIYTLIANYPLIKVKQKSFDVDDLNDIDIVFAATNNNILNEEIRKVTHEHGLLINVADKPELCDFYLGSIVQKGDLKIAISTNGKSPTIAKRLKQILNEGLPAELDETLQNMSALRQTLNGDFSAKVKKLNKVTQSLINPKKSFAERNIKWLIWVASVLLIGAIGFSLWNTEPEFQAFLINIDPLFYWFLGAGFLFALIDGAIGMSYGVTTASFSLAMGLPPASASMAIHISEVMSNGIAGWMHYRMGNVNWKLFKILILPAIIGAVLGAYILSSLEHYSAYVKPIVAVYTLFLGGIILMKAFNVKRKKADQKIKKIGLLGFVGGFIDAAFGGGWGSIVLSSLIAGGRHPLFSLGTVKISRFFIATLSSLTFFTMLGGKHWEAVLGLIIGSAIASPIAAKVSNKISAKTIMVAVGIIVMIVSLRSVIMFILKLI
;
A
#
# COMPACT_ATOMS: atom_id res chain seq x y z
N MET A 1 -13.60 54.54 37.83
CA MET A 1 -13.46 53.18 37.25
C MET A 1 -12.01 53.04 36.80
N GLN A 2 -11.13 52.70 37.75
CA GLN A 2 -9.69 52.65 37.53
C GLN A 2 -9.31 51.26 37.00
N VAL A 3 -8.63 51.26 35.86
CA VAL A 3 -8.03 50.09 35.22
C VAL A 3 -6.81 49.67 36.05
N LEU A 4 -6.87 48.48 36.65
CA LEU A 4 -5.73 47.87 37.32
C LEU A 4 -4.83 47.16 36.28
N PRO A 5 -3.49 47.21 36.45
CA PRO A 5 -2.52 46.73 35.47
C PRO A 5 -2.35 45.21 35.46
N ASN A 6 -2.01 44.69 34.28
CA ASN A 6 -1.69 43.29 33.98
C ASN A 6 -0.70 42.67 34.98
N GLN A 7 -1.11 41.58 35.63
CA GLN A 7 -0.18 40.61 36.20
C GLN A 7 0.41 39.73 35.09
N PRO A 8 1.71 39.39 35.14
CA PRO A 8 2.29 38.46 34.18
C PRO A 8 1.80 37.05 34.48
N ASN A 9 1.14 36.42 33.50
CA ASN A 9 0.91 34.98 33.48
C ASN A 9 2.28 34.28 33.47
N ASN A 10 2.78 33.85 34.63
CA ASN A 10 3.67 32.71 34.74
C ASN A 10 2.86 31.46 34.39
N ALA A 11 2.53 31.32 33.09
CA ALA A 11 2.26 30.03 32.51
C ALA A 11 3.62 29.47 32.12
N ASP A 12 4.06 28.44 32.86
CA ASP A 12 5.27 27.70 32.61
C ASP A 12 5.48 27.49 31.10
N SER A 13 6.59 28.04 30.62
CA SER A 13 7.08 27.82 29.28
C SER A 13 7.48 26.35 29.15
N PHE A 14 6.54 25.48 28.79
CA PHE A 14 6.88 24.16 28.26
C PHE A 14 7.79 24.38 27.04
N SER A 15 9.07 24.03 27.17
CA SER A 15 10.02 24.04 26.07
C SER A 15 9.50 23.14 24.94
N GLU A 16 9.67 23.58 23.70
CA GLU A 16 9.19 22.89 22.50
C GLU A 16 9.84 21.51 22.24
N GLU A 17 10.68 20.98 23.14
CA GLU A 17 11.55 19.81 22.91
C GLU A 17 10.89 18.43 23.12
N GLU A 18 9.71 18.30 23.73
CA GLU A 18 9.12 16.98 24.03
C GLU A 18 7.86 16.61 23.20
N LYS A 19 7.80 16.98 21.91
CA LYS A 19 6.77 16.44 21.00
C LYS A 19 7.16 15.05 20.48
N GLY A 20 6.81 13.98 21.20
CA GLY A 20 7.02 12.60 20.71
C GLY A 20 6.81 11.49 21.75
N ASN A 21 7.05 10.24 21.36
CA ASN A 21 7.31 9.14 22.30
C ASN A 21 8.83 8.93 22.34
N GLN A 22 9.47 9.45 23.40
CA GLN A 22 10.93 9.41 23.55
C GLN A 22 11.44 8.10 24.18
N LEU A 23 10.54 7.15 24.48
CA LEU A 23 10.92 5.89 25.10
C LEU A 23 11.77 5.04 24.17
N PHE A 24 12.91 4.58 24.69
CA PHE A 24 13.75 3.62 24.01
C PHE A 24 13.24 2.19 24.30
N PRO A 25 12.78 1.43 23.29
CA PRO A 25 12.20 0.12 23.51
C PRO A 25 13.29 -0.94 23.76
N VAL A 26 13.30 -1.52 24.96
CA VAL A 26 14.24 -2.59 25.34
C VAL A 26 13.52 -3.77 25.97
N PHE A 27 14.06 -4.98 25.77
CA PHE A 27 13.63 -6.18 26.47
C PHE A 27 14.69 -6.57 27.51
N VAL A 28 14.32 -6.49 28.79
CA VAL A 28 15.21 -6.75 29.92
C VAL A 28 15.08 -8.20 30.39
N LYS A 29 16.22 -8.87 30.62
CA LYS A 29 16.26 -10.26 31.15
C LYS A 29 16.16 -10.25 32.68
N LEU A 30 14.94 -10.15 33.20
CA LEU A 30 14.69 -10.12 34.66
C LEU A 30 15.15 -11.39 35.40
N ASN A 31 15.30 -12.52 34.72
CA ASN A 31 15.90 -13.74 35.29
C ASN A 31 17.43 -13.63 35.53
N LYS A 32 18.04 -12.50 35.16
CA LYS A 32 19.45 -12.18 35.40
C LYS A 32 19.63 -10.96 36.31
N LEU A 33 18.53 -10.37 36.77
CA LEU A 33 18.53 -9.18 37.62
C LEU A 33 17.85 -9.47 38.94
N ARG A 34 18.36 -8.85 40.00
CA ARG A 34 17.79 -8.87 41.35
C ARG A 34 16.76 -7.76 41.43
N THR A 35 15.49 -8.14 41.51
CA THR A 35 14.36 -7.21 41.46
C THR A 35 13.83 -6.96 42.87
N LEU A 36 13.65 -5.70 43.25
CA LEU A 36 12.97 -5.31 44.48
C LEU A 36 11.55 -4.84 44.16
N LEU A 37 10.55 -5.38 44.87
CA LEU A 37 9.17 -4.91 44.84
C LEU A 37 8.79 -4.37 46.22
N ILE A 38 8.53 -3.06 46.31
CA ILE A 38 8.16 -2.38 47.54
C ILE A 38 6.65 -2.15 47.53
N GLY A 39 5.94 -2.73 48.49
CA GLY A 39 4.48 -2.70 48.56
C GLY A 39 3.85 -4.01 48.06
N ALA A 40 2.96 -4.56 48.88
CA ALA A 40 2.37 -5.89 48.68
C ALA A 40 0.83 -5.88 48.86
N GLY A 41 0.19 -4.75 48.52
CA GLY A 41 -1.26 -4.64 48.35
C GLY A 41 -1.70 -4.96 46.93
N ASN A 42 -2.90 -4.52 46.54
CA ASN A 42 -3.47 -4.79 45.20
C ASN A 42 -2.57 -4.35 44.04
N ILE A 43 -1.96 -3.17 44.16
CA ILE A 43 -1.04 -2.62 43.14
C ILE A 43 0.24 -3.47 43.05
N GLY A 44 0.77 -3.89 44.21
CA GLY A 44 1.93 -4.79 44.30
C GLY A 44 1.65 -6.14 43.64
N LEU A 45 0.46 -6.70 43.90
CA LEU A 45 0.00 -7.93 43.25
C LEU A 45 -0.10 -7.79 41.73
N GLU A 46 -0.61 -6.67 41.21
CA GLU A 46 -0.68 -6.42 39.77
C GLU A 46 0.71 -6.37 39.12
N LYS A 47 1.65 -5.64 39.75
CA LYS A 47 3.05 -5.55 39.28
C LYS A 47 3.74 -6.91 39.33
N LEU A 48 3.59 -7.62 40.44
CA LEU A 48 4.14 -8.96 40.62
C LEU A 48 3.62 -9.90 39.53
N THR A 49 2.30 -9.91 39.30
CA THR A 49 1.64 -10.70 38.25
C THR A 49 2.19 -10.36 36.87
N ALA A 50 2.38 -9.08 36.55
CA ALA A 50 2.97 -8.66 35.28
C ALA A 50 4.43 -9.13 35.12
N ILE A 51 5.24 -9.06 36.18
CA ILE A 51 6.64 -9.51 36.17
C ILE A 51 6.71 -11.03 35.95
N VAL A 52 6.01 -11.82 36.75
CA VAL A 52 6.11 -13.29 36.69
C VAL A 52 5.52 -13.85 35.39
N ASN A 53 4.48 -13.22 34.84
CA ASN A 53 3.95 -13.58 33.52
C ASN A 53 4.95 -13.34 32.39
N ASN A 54 5.84 -12.36 32.53
CA ASN A 54 6.87 -12.06 31.53
C ASN A 54 8.18 -12.84 31.77
N SER A 55 8.48 -13.20 33.01
CA SER A 55 9.70 -13.90 33.40
C SER A 55 9.44 -14.82 34.59
N HIS A 56 9.13 -16.08 34.31
CA HIS A 56 8.80 -17.09 35.33
C HIS A 56 9.97 -17.36 36.30
N SER A 57 11.22 -17.15 35.86
CA SER A 57 12.42 -17.33 36.69
C SER A 57 13.01 -16.02 37.21
N ALA A 58 12.20 -14.97 37.37
CA ALA A 58 12.67 -13.72 37.96
C ALA A 58 13.04 -13.90 39.44
N THR A 59 14.15 -13.29 39.87
CA THR A 59 14.54 -13.23 41.28
C THR A 59 13.97 -11.95 41.90
N ILE A 60 13.02 -12.08 42.82
CA ILE A 60 12.27 -10.96 43.37
C ILE A 60 12.33 -10.98 44.90
N THR A 61 12.67 -9.85 45.50
CA THR A 61 12.48 -9.61 46.93
C THR A 61 11.31 -8.64 47.10
N ILE A 62 10.30 -9.04 47.88
CA ILE A 62 9.13 -8.22 48.20
C ILE A 62 9.34 -7.64 49.61
N VAL A 63 9.20 -6.32 49.75
CA VAL A 63 9.27 -5.62 51.05
C VAL A 63 7.95 -4.89 51.28
N ALA A 64 7.25 -5.23 52.37
CA ALA A 64 6.02 -4.56 52.77
C ALA A 64 5.66 -4.89 54.24
N GLU A 65 5.04 -3.94 54.95
CA GLU A 65 4.55 -4.17 56.32
C GLU A 65 3.38 -5.17 56.35
N ILE A 66 2.50 -5.06 55.35
CA ILE A 66 1.32 -5.90 55.17
C ILE A 66 1.39 -6.53 53.78
N VAL A 67 1.27 -7.85 53.73
CA VAL A 67 1.32 -8.65 52.50
C VAL A 67 -0.03 -9.30 52.29
N SER A 68 -0.62 -9.09 51.12
CA SER A 68 -1.93 -9.67 50.83
C SER A 68 -1.87 -11.21 50.71
N PRO A 69 -2.91 -11.95 51.14
CA PRO A 69 -2.95 -13.41 51.02
C PRO A 69 -2.80 -13.93 49.58
N GLU A 70 -3.27 -13.15 48.60
CA GLU A 70 -3.17 -13.46 47.17
C GLU A 70 -1.71 -13.48 46.69
N ILE A 71 -0.84 -12.64 47.26
CA ILE A 71 0.59 -12.67 46.94
C ILE A 71 1.21 -13.99 47.40
N TYR A 72 0.92 -14.44 48.62
CA TYR A 72 1.40 -15.75 49.11
C TYR A 72 0.93 -16.90 48.22
N THR A 73 -0.32 -16.83 47.76
CA THR A 73 -0.89 -17.82 46.84
C THR A 73 -0.18 -17.80 45.48
N LEU A 74 0.12 -16.61 44.95
CA LEU A 74 0.80 -16.44 43.68
C LEU A 74 2.24 -16.96 43.75
N ILE A 75 3.01 -16.56 44.76
CA ILE A 75 4.45 -16.87 44.86
C ILE A 75 4.73 -18.33 45.24
N ALA A 76 3.72 -19.09 45.69
CA ALA A 76 3.88 -20.51 46.01
C ALA A 76 4.46 -21.33 44.84
N ASN A 77 4.19 -20.90 43.60
CA ASN A 77 4.72 -21.52 42.38
C ASN A 77 6.10 -20.98 41.95
N TYR A 78 6.70 -20.05 42.72
CA TYR A 78 7.89 -19.28 42.34
C TYR A 78 8.93 -19.26 43.47
N PRO A 79 9.80 -20.27 43.57
CA PRO A 79 10.71 -20.44 44.71
C PRO A 79 11.80 -19.35 44.81
N LEU A 80 12.03 -18.57 43.75
CA LEU A 80 13.01 -17.48 43.72
C LEU A 80 12.46 -16.15 44.25
N ILE A 81 11.18 -16.12 44.67
CA ILE A 81 10.54 -14.93 45.23
C ILE A 81 10.59 -15.01 46.76
N LYS A 82 11.14 -13.99 47.39
CA LYS A 82 11.27 -13.89 48.85
C LYS A 82 10.44 -12.73 49.36
N VAL A 83 9.83 -12.89 50.54
CA VAL A 83 9.05 -11.84 51.20
C VAL A 83 9.76 -11.44 52.49
N LYS A 84 10.00 -10.14 52.66
CA LYS A 84 10.43 -9.51 53.91
C LYS A 84 9.27 -8.66 54.44
N GLN A 85 8.58 -9.18 55.45
CA GLN A 85 7.46 -8.46 56.06
C GLN A 85 7.96 -7.41 57.05
N LYS A 86 8.32 -6.23 56.54
CA LYS A 86 8.84 -5.06 57.28
C LYS A 86 8.55 -3.77 56.50
N SER A 87 8.71 -2.62 57.14
CA SER A 87 8.78 -1.32 56.47
C SER A 87 9.99 -1.27 55.53
N PHE A 88 9.92 -0.49 54.46
CA PHE A 88 11.07 -0.27 53.57
C PHE A 88 12.23 0.39 54.34
N ASP A 89 13.45 -0.10 54.11
CA ASP A 89 14.69 0.50 54.60
C ASP A 89 15.66 0.64 53.42
N VAL A 90 16.53 1.66 53.46
CA VAL A 90 17.53 1.91 52.40
C VAL A 90 18.44 0.71 52.17
N ASP A 91 18.75 -0.06 53.23
CA ASP A 91 19.56 -1.27 53.13
C ASP A 91 18.90 -2.38 52.29
N ASP A 92 17.59 -2.30 52.01
CA ASP A 92 16.92 -3.23 51.10
C ASP A 92 17.25 -2.98 49.62
N LEU A 93 17.90 -1.86 49.28
CA LEU A 93 18.46 -1.58 47.95
C LEU A 93 19.82 -2.25 47.73
N ASN A 94 20.47 -2.73 48.79
CA ASN A 94 21.72 -3.46 48.66
C ASN A 94 21.51 -4.71 47.80
N ASP A 95 22.41 -4.93 46.86
CA ASP A 95 22.35 -6.08 45.96
C ASP A 95 21.07 -6.14 45.10
N ILE A 96 20.50 -4.98 44.73
CA ILE A 96 19.37 -4.86 43.81
C ILE A 96 19.84 -4.22 42.49
N ASP A 97 19.21 -4.62 41.39
CA ASP A 97 19.51 -4.07 40.05
C ASP A 97 18.34 -3.26 39.48
N ILE A 98 17.11 -3.51 39.94
CA ILE A 98 15.89 -2.82 39.46
C ILE A 98 14.80 -2.79 40.53
N VAL A 99 14.09 -1.65 40.64
CA VAL A 99 13.10 -1.40 41.71
C VAL A 99 11.71 -1.16 41.14
N PHE A 100 10.70 -1.73 41.79
CA PHE A 100 9.29 -1.44 41.57
C PHE A 100 8.67 -0.93 42.87
N ALA A 101 8.14 0.29 42.87
CA ALA A 101 7.40 0.85 44.00
C ALA A 101 5.90 0.79 43.72
N ALA A 102 5.17 0.12 44.59
CA ALA A 102 3.75 -0.17 44.49
C ALA A 102 3.04 0.10 45.83
N THR A 103 3.46 1.16 46.52
CA THR A 103 2.85 1.61 47.77
C THR A 103 1.74 2.62 47.50
N ASN A 104 0.79 2.75 48.42
CA ASN A 104 -0.27 3.76 48.39
C ASN A 104 0.17 5.09 49.06
N ASN A 105 1.43 5.20 49.52
CA ASN A 105 1.95 6.39 50.17
C ASN A 105 2.81 7.18 49.17
N ASN A 106 2.30 8.31 48.69
CA ASN A 106 2.99 9.14 47.70
C ASN A 106 4.31 9.72 48.24
N ILE A 107 4.35 10.11 49.52
CA ILE A 107 5.56 10.66 50.16
C ILE A 107 6.65 9.59 50.19
N LEU A 108 6.28 8.37 50.57
CA LEU A 108 7.19 7.23 50.56
C LEU A 108 7.67 6.89 49.13
N ASN A 109 6.79 6.95 48.13
CA ASN A 109 7.18 6.69 46.74
C ASN A 109 8.19 7.73 46.21
N GLU A 110 8.04 9.00 46.59
CA GLU A 110 9.01 10.07 46.27
C GLU A 110 10.35 9.85 46.97
N GLU A 111 10.33 9.44 48.24
CA GLU A 111 11.52 9.09 49.00
C GLU A 111 12.24 7.88 48.41
N ILE A 112 11.52 6.79 48.13
CA ILE A 112 12.06 5.60 47.46
C ILE A 112 12.69 6.01 46.13
N ARG A 113 12.01 6.84 45.32
CA ARG A 113 12.55 7.32 44.04
C ARG A 113 13.88 8.04 44.22
N LYS A 114 13.95 8.98 45.16
CA LYS A 114 15.17 9.76 45.45
C LYS A 114 16.31 8.83 45.84
N VAL A 115 16.11 7.98 46.84
CA VAL A 115 17.16 7.10 47.36
C VAL A 115 17.58 6.05 46.31
N THR A 116 16.64 5.53 45.51
CA THR A 116 16.95 4.59 44.43
C THR A 116 17.84 5.22 43.36
N HIS A 117 17.61 6.49 43.01
CA HIS A 117 18.45 7.26 42.09
C HIS A 117 19.84 7.54 42.65
N GLU A 118 19.96 7.83 43.95
CA GLU A 118 21.25 8.01 44.62
C GLU A 118 22.13 6.74 44.54
N HIS A 119 21.53 5.56 44.41
CA HIS A 119 22.20 4.27 44.21
C HIS A 119 22.42 3.90 42.72
N GLY A 120 22.03 4.76 41.78
CA GLY A 120 22.16 4.51 40.34
C GLY A 120 21.23 3.42 39.80
N LEU A 121 20.14 3.12 40.51
CA LEU A 121 19.19 2.07 40.15
C LEU A 121 17.99 2.63 39.38
N LEU A 122 17.44 1.84 38.46
CA LEU A 122 16.22 2.19 37.72
C LEU A 122 14.97 1.85 38.53
N ILE A 123 13.99 2.74 38.52
CA ILE A 123 12.72 2.55 39.23
C ILE A 123 11.48 2.71 38.35
N ASN A 124 10.47 1.87 38.61
CA ASN A 124 9.10 2.05 38.14
C ASN A 124 8.17 2.21 39.35
N VAL A 125 7.47 3.35 39.41
CA VAL A 125 6.48 3.64 40.43
C VAL A 125 5.07 3.45 39.84
N ALA A 126 4.22 2.70 40.54
CA ALA A 126 2.85 2.49 40.09
C ALA A 126 2.04 3.79 40.10
N ASP A 127 1.21 3.99 39.07
CA ASP A 127 0.31 5.13 38.89
C ASP A 127 0.94 6.53 38.97
N LYS A 128 2.28 6.61 38.86
CA LYS A 128 3.07 7.84 38.93
C LYS A 128 4.09 7.91 37.78
N PRO A 129 3.65 8.19 36.55
CA PRO A 129 4.52 8.25 35.37
C PRO A 129 5.74 9.16 35.52
N GLU A 130 5.60 10.26 36.25
CA GLU A 130 6.62 11.28 36.54
C GLU A 130 7.76 10.78 37.45
N LEU A 131 7.51 9.71 38.21
CA LEU A 131 8.51 9.09 39.09
C LEU A 131 9.17 7.85 38.45
N CYS A 132 8.83 7.52 37.20
CA CYS A 132 9.33 6.33 36.52
C CYS A 132 10.51 6.63 35.58
N ASP A 133 11.55 5.80 35.61
CA ASP A 133 12.61 5.83 34.59
C ASP A 133 12.28 4.91 33.39
N PHE A 134 11.40 3.94 33.60
CA PHE A 134 10.93 3.01 32.57
C PHE A 134 9.46 2.66 32.76
N TYR A 135 8.82 2.23 31.68
CA TYR A 135 7.40 1.86 31.67
C TYR A 135 7.19 0.38 31.35
N LEU A 136 6.14 -0.19 31.95
CA LEU A 136 5.61 -1.49 31.57
C LEU A 136 4.66 -1.32 30.38
N GLY A 137 5.00 -1.92 29.24
CA GLY A 137 4.16 -1.91 28.05
C GLY A 137 3.09 -3.01 28.06
N SER A 138 2.09 -2.89 27.17
CA SER A 138 1.20 -4.02 26.88
C SER A 138 1.96 -5.07 26.07
N ILE A 139 2.06 -6.29 26.62
CA ILE A 139 2.81 -7.39 26.00
C ILE A 139 1.87 -8.40 25.32
N VAL A 140 2.24 -8.77 24.09
CA VAL A 140 1.75 -9.93 23.34
C VAL A 140 2.87 -10.96 23.31
N GLN A 141 2.57 -12.19 23.73
CA GLN A 141 3.54 -13.29 23.75
C GLN A 141 2.97 -14.54 23.10
N LYS A 142 3.74 -15.16 22.21
CA LYS A 142 3.43 -16.42 21.53
C LYS A 142 4.72 -17.26 21.50
N GLY A 143 4.88 -18.17 22.45
CA GLY A 143 6.13 -18.89 22.66
C GLY A 143 7.30 -17.94 22.87
N ASP A 144 8.33 -18.05 22.02
CA ASP A 144 9.53 -17.18 22.05
C ASP A 144 9.31 -15.77 21.47
N LEU A 145 8.20 -15.53 20.76
CA LEU A 145 7.86 -14.21 20.24
C LEU A 145 7.31 -13.32 21.36
N LYS A 146 7.90 -12.14 21.55
CA LYS A 146 7.36 -11.06 22.38
C LYS A 146 7.24 -9.76 21.60
N ILE A 147 6.10 -9.08 21.74
CA ILE A 147 5.85 -7.75 21.18
C ILE A 147 5.40 -6.84 22.32
N ALA A 148 6.09 -5.70 22.45
CA ALA A 148 5.75 -4.66 23.42
C ALA A 148 5.06 -3.48 22.73
N ILE A 149 3.98 -2.99 23.34
CA ILE A 149 3.18 -1.88 22.83
C ILE A 149 3.22 -0.77 23.89
N SER A 150 3.67 0.43 23.49
CA SER A 150 3.68 1.62 24.33
C SER A 150 2.92 2.77 23.65
N THR A 151 2.11 3.47 24.44
CA THR A 151 1.44 4.72 24.06
C THR A 151 2.01 5.93 24.80
N ASN A 152 3.19 5.78 25.41
CA ASN A 152 3.81 6.77 26.30
C ASN A 152 2.84 7.24 27.41
N GLY A 153 2.10 6.29 28.00
CA GLY A 153 1.06 6.56 29.01
C GLY A 153 -0.23 7.23 28.49
N LYS A 154 -0.26 7.74 27.24
CA LYS A 154 -1.37 8.57 26.74
C LYS A 154 -2.69 7.82 26.53
N SER A 155 -2.65 6.53 26.23
CA SER A 155 -3.86 5.74 26.00
C SER A 155 -3.66 4.25 26.31
N PRO A 156 -3.93 3.82 27.56
CA PRO A 156 -3.95 2.41 27.94
C PRO A 156 -4.98 1.60 27.13
N THR A 157 -6.14 2.19 26.83
CA THR A 157 -7.22 1.53 26.08
C THR A 157 -6.80 1.14 24.67
N ILE A 158 -6.09 2.02 23.96
CA ILE A 158 -5.56 1.71 22.62
C ILE A 158 -4.49 0.62 22.70
N ALA A 159 -3.60 0.67 23.69
CA ALA A 159 -2.60 -0.37 23.89
C ALA A 159 -3.25 -1.75 24.13
N LYS A 160 -4.30 -1.81 24.95
CA LYS A 160 -5.09 -3.02 25.19
C LYS A 160 -5.77 -3.55 23.92
N ARG A 161 -6.36 -2.67 23.11
CA ARG A 161 -7.01 -3.07 21.85
C ARG A 161 -6.01 -3.60 20.82
N LEU A 162 -4.85 -2.95 20.68
CA LEU A 162 -3.78 -3.44 19.82
C LEU A 162 -3.23 -4.78 20.29
N LYS A 163 -3.05 -4.96 21.61
CA LYS A 163 -2.69 -6.26 22.20
C LYS A 163 -3.68 -7.35 21.82
N GLN A 164 -4.98 -7.08 21.89
CA GLN A 164 -6.01 -8.06 21.51
C GLN A 164 -5.92 -8.42 20.02
N ILE A 165 -5.88 -7.41 19.13
CA ILE A 165 -5.79 -7.63 17.68
C ILE A 165 -4.56 -8.46 17.31
N LEU A 166 -3.42 -8.15 17.93
CA LEU A 166 -2.18 -8.90 17.69
C LEU A 166 -2.23 -10.31 18.27
N ASN A 167 -2.82 -10.51 19.46
CA ASN A 167 -2.99 -11.84 20.04
C ASN A 167 -3.86 -12.76 19.17
N GLU A 168 -4.94 -12.22 18.59
CA GLU A 168 -5.87 -12.94 17.71
C GLU A 168 -5.30 -13.14 16.30
N GLY A 169 -4.59 -12.12 15.77
CA GLY A 169 -4.06 -12.13 14.41
C GLY A 169 -2.74 -12.90 14.24
N LEU A 170 -2.02 -13.19 15.32
CA LEU A 170 -0.77 -13.95 15.29
C LEU A 170 -1.04 -15.46 15.41
N PRO A 171 -0.69 -16.28 14.39
CA PRO A 171 -0.86 -17.73 14.41
C PRO A 171 -0.09 -18.39 15.57
N ALA A 172 -0.60 -19.53 16.05
CA ALA A 172 0.05 -20.28 17.12
C ALA A 172 1.35 -20.95 16.66
N GLU A 173 1.44 -21.28 15.37
CA GLU A 173 2.57 -21.97 14.72
C GLU A 173 3.81 -21.07 14.54
N LEU A 174 3.74 -19.79 14.93
CA LEU A 174 4.86 -18.86 14.89
C LEU A 174 6.02 -19.29 15.81
N ASP A 175 5.72 -19.97 16.92
CA ASP A 175 6.75 -20.46 17.83
C ASP A 175 7.60 -21.56 17.18
N GLU A 176 6.94 -22.58 16.61
CA GLU A 176 7.59 -23.66 15.86
C GLU A 176 8.41 -23.10 14.68
N THR A 177 7.90 -22.05 14.03
CA THR A 177 8.65 -21.34 13.01
C THR A 177 9.95 -20.75 13.55
N LEU A 178 9.90 -20.03 14.67
CA LEU A 178 11.08 -19.38 15.23
C LEU A 178 12.14 -20.41 15.60
N GLN A 179 11.73 -21.53 16.16
CA GLN A 179 12.62 -22.66 16.46
C GLN A 179 13.24 -23.24 15.18
N ASN A 180 12.43 -23.51 14.15
CA ASN A 180 12.90 -23.98 12.84
C ASN A 180 13.87 -23.00 12.17
N MET A 181 13.63 -21.69 12.29
CA MET A 181 14.53 -20.66 11.76
C MET A 181 15.86 -20.60 12.50
N SER A 182 15.85 -20.80 13.82
CA SER A 182 17.07 -20.90 14.62
C SER A 182 17.91 -22.12 14.21
N ALA A 183 17.28 -23.29 14.08
CA ALA A 183 17.93 -24.52 13.61
C ALA A 183 18.47 -24.39 12.16
N LEU A 184 17.71 -23.75 11.28
CA LEU A 184 18.14 -23.47 9.91
C LEU A 184 19.31 -22.47 9.87
N ARG A 185 19.30 -21.44 10.73
CA ARG A 185 20.40 -20.48 10.83
C ARG A 185 21.71 -21.14 11.26
N GLN A 186 21.63 -22.13 12.16
CA GLN A 186 22.79 -22.88 12.66
C GLN A 186 23.37 -23.86 11.60
N THR A 187 22.55 -24.37 10.69
CA THR A 187 22.99 -25.29 9.61
C THR A 187 23.47 -24.58 8.34
N LEU A 188 23.21 -23.28 8.20
CA LEU A 188 23.64 -22.51 7.03
C LEU A 188 25.06 -21.96 7.22
N ASN A 189 26.00 -22.32 6.34
CA ASN A 189 27.28 -21.63 6.11
C ASN A 189 27.20 -20.74 4.85
N GLY A 190 27.76 -19.53 4.89
CA GLY A 190 27.75 -18.55 3.78
C GLY A 190 27.32 -17.12 4.16
N ASP A 191 27.41 -16.20 3.20
CA ASP A 191 27.14 -14.75 3.37
C ASP A 191 25.66 -14.44 3.72
N PHE A 192 25.47 -13.44 4.59
CA PHE A 192 24.22 -13.06 5.25
C PHE A 192 23.06 -12.85 4.27
N SER A 193 23.33 -12.27 3.10
CA SER A 193 22.31 -11.99 2.08
C SER A 193 21.70 -13.26 1.48
N ALA A 194 22.47 -14.35 1.35
CA ALA A 194 21.97 -15.63 0.85
C ALA A 194 21.10 -16.33 1.91
N LYS A 195 21.48 -16.24 3.18
CA LYS A 195 20.71 -16.76 4.33
C LYS A 195 19.36 -16.07 4.46
N VAL A 196 19.33 -14.75 4.43
CA VAL A 196 18.08 -13.95 4.50
C VAL A 196 17.14 -14.29 3.34
N LYS A 197 17.65 -14.43 2.12
CA LYS A 197 16.84 -14.78 0.94
C LYS A 197 16.23 -16.19 1.05
N LYS A 198 16.96 -17.13 1.64
CA LYS A 198 16.49 -18.51 1.86
C LYS A 198 15.48 -18.59 3.01
N LEU A 199 15.71 -17.87 4.12
CA LEU A 199 14.76 -17.76 5.22
C LEU A 199 13.44 -17.11 4.76
N ASN A 200 13.50 -15.99 4.05
CA ASN A 200 12.31 -15.30 3.53
C ASN A 200 11.46 -16.17 2.60
N LYS A 201 12.08 -17.10 1.85
CA LYS A 201 11.37 -18.04 0.99
C LYS A 201 10.60 -19.09 1.81
N VAL A 202 11.10 -19.45 2.99
CA VAL A 202 10.47 -20.45 3.88
C VAL A 202 9.39 -19.80 4.75
N THR A 203 9.62 -18.58 5.26
CA THR A 203 8.64 -17.86 6.11
C THR A 203 7.46 -17.27 5.33
N GLN A 204 7.56 -17.18 4.01
CA GLN A 204 6.47 -16.73 3.13
C GLN A 204 5.18 -17.56 3.26
N SER A 205 5.31 -18.81 3.72
CA SER A 205 4.20 -19.75 3.92
C SER A 205 3.39 -19.48 5.19
N LEU A 206 3.93 -18.74 6.16
CA LEU A 206 3.30 -18.45 7.45
C LEU A 206 2.48 -17.17 7.43
N ILE A 207 2.75 -16.31 6.45
CA ILE A 207 2.02 -15.07 6.21
C ILE A 207 0.72 -15.34 5.43
N ASN A 208 0.58 -16.53 4.83
CA ASN A 208 -0.61 -16.93 4.09
C ASN A 208 -1.18 -18.24 4.67
N PRO A 209 -2.34 -18.22 5.36
CA PRO A 209 -2.99 -19.47 5.77
C PRO A 209 -3.20 -20.38 4.54
N LYS A 210 -2.95 -21.68 4.72
CA LYS A 210 -3.21 -22.69 3.67
C LYS A 210 -4.69 -22.66 3.33
N LYS A 211 -5.02 -22.06 2.18
CA LYS A 211 -6.38 -22.00 1.63
C LYS A 211 -6.97 -23.41 1.50
N SER A 212 -8.25 -23.54 1.81
CA SER A 212 -9.02 -24.79 1.65
C SER A 212 -8.87 -25.36 0.24
N PHE A 213 -8.96 -26.69 0.05
CA PHE A 213 -8.94 -27.31 -1.28
C PHE A 213 -9.96 -26.66 -2.24
N ALA A 214 -11.14 -26.31 -1.72
CA ALA A 214 -12.16 -25.56 -2.45
C ALA A 214 -11.64 -24.18 -2.88
N GLU A 215 -11.05 -23.39 -1.98
CA GLU A 215 -10.49 -22.08 -2.31
C GLU A 215 -9.26 -22.13 -3.24
N ARG A 216 -8.51 -23.24 -3.20
CA ARG A 216 -7.35 -23.47 -4.07
C ARG A 216 -7.80 -23.80 -5.49
N ASN A 217 -8.87 -24.57 -5.64
CA ASN A 217 -9.32 -25.09 -6.92
C ASN A 217 -10.43 -24.26 -7.56
N ILE A 218 -11.16 -23.42 -6.81
CA ILE A 218 -12.24 -22.58 -7.35
C ILE A 218 -11.73 -21.65 -8.45
N LYS A 219 -10.49 -21.17 -8.35
CA LYS A 219 -9.89 -20.34 -9.40
C LYS A 219 -9.68 -21.11 -10.70
N TRP A 220 -9.25 -22.36 -10.59
CA TRP A 220 -9.07 -23.22 -11.75
C TRP A 220 -10.43 -23.59 -12.37
N LEU A 221 -11.43 -23.90 -11.54
CA LEU A 221 -12.80 -24.14 -11.99
C LEU A 221 -13.42 -22.92 -12.68
N ILE A 222 -13.23 -21.71 -12.14
CA ILE A 222 -13.66 -20.46 -12.78
C ILE A 222 -12.96 -20.28 -14.12
N TRP A 223 -11.66 -20.56 -14.22
CA TRP A 223 -10.92 -20.50 -15.49
C TRP A 223 -11.45 -21.51 -16.51
N VAL A 224 -11.63 -22.76 -16.11
CA VAL A 224 -12.16 -23.82 -16.98
C VAL A 224 -13.58 -23.46 -17.43
N ALA A 225 -14.45 -23.04 -16.52
CA ALA A 225 -15.81 -22.59 -16.86
C ALA A 225 -15.79 -21.38 -17.80
N SER A 226 -14.90 -20.41 -17.59
CA SER A 226 -14.78 -19.23 -18.46
C SER A 226 -14.30 -19.61 -19.87
N VAL A 227 -13.32 -20.51 -19.97
CA VAL A 227 -12.81 -21.01 -21.25
C VAL A 227 -13.88 -21.82 -21.98
N LEU A 228 -14.59 -22.70 -21.28
CA LEU A 228 -15.71 -23.46 -21.85
C LEU A 228 -16.84 -22.53 -22.30
N LEU A 229 -17.16 -21.50 -21.53
CA LEU A 229 -18.17 -20.50 -21.90
C LEU A 229 -17.77 -19.71 -23.14
N ILE A 230 -16.54 -19.21 -23.21
CA ILE A 230 -16.02 -18.50 -24.39
C ILE A 230 -16.00 -19.44 -25.61
N GLY A 231 -15.58 -20.69 -25.41
CA GLY A 231 -15.59 -21.71 -26.46
C GLY A 231 -17.00 -22.03 -26.96
N ALA A 232 -17.97 -22.15 -26.06
CA ALA A 232 -19.37 -22.39 -26.40
C ALA A 232 -19.99 -21.18 -27.13
N ILE A 233 -19.69 -19.96 -26.69
CA ILE A 233 -20.13 -18.73 -27.38
C ILE A 233 -19.50 -18.66 -28.78
N GLY A 234 -18.19 -18.89 -28.89
CA GLY A 234 -17.49 -18.90 -30.18
C GLY A 234 -18.02 -19.99 -31.13
N PHE A 235 -18.28 -21.19 -30.62
CA PHE A 235 -18.89 -22.27 -31.39
C PHE A 235 -20.33 -21.94 -31.80
N SER A 236 -21.11 -21.33 -30.92
CA SER A 236 -22.45 -20.85 -31.25
C SER A 236 -22.38 -19.84 -32.38
N LEU A 237 -21.59 -18.77 -32.22
CA LEU A 237 -21.42 -17.71 -33.22
C LEU A 237 -20.90 -18.26 -34.56
N TRP A 238 -19.97 -19.22 -34.54
CA TRP A 238 -19.48 -19.87 -35.75
C TRP A 238 -20.59 -20.56 -36.55
N ASN A 239 -21.58 -21.16 -35.87
CA ASN A 239 -22.67 -21.88 -36.51
C ASN A 239 -23.89 -21.00 -36.81
N THR A 240 -24.10 -19.91 -36.06
CA THR A 240 -25.30 -19.06 -36.19
C THR A 240 -25.06 -17.76 -36.95
N GLU A 241 -23.83 -17.23 -36.95
CA GLU A 241 -23.50 -15.91 -37.53
C GLU A 241 -22.51 -16.06 -38.69
N PRO A 242 -22.97 -16.04 -39.95
CA PRO A 242 -22.11 -16.16 -41.13
C PRO A 242 -21.02 -15.08 -41.21
N GLU A 243 -21.30 -13.86 -40.72
CA GLU A 243 -20.31 -12.78 -40.68
C GLU A 243 -19.15 -13.09 -39.71
N PHE A 244 -19.44 -13.70 -38.56
CA PHE A 244 -18.42 -14.12 -37.60
C PHE A 244 -17.55 -15.25 -38.16
N GLN A 245 -18.17 -16.21 -38.85
CA GLN A 245 -17.47 -17.29 -39.54
C GLN A 245 -16.56 -16.72 -40.65
N ALA A 246 -17.08 -15.83 -41.48
CA ALA A 246 -16.33 -15.18 -42.55
C ALA A 246 -15.15 -14.35 -42.01
N PHE A 247 -15.34 -13.64 -40.89
CA PHE A 247 -14.28 -12.90 -40.20
C PHE A 247 -13.14 -13.80 -39.73
N LEU A 248 -13.45 -14.95 -39.14
CA LEU A 248 -12.44 -15.89 -38.64
C LEU A 248 -11.69 -16.62 -39.76
N ILE A 249 -12.34 -16.85 -40.90
CA ILE A 249 -11.71 -17.45 -42.09
C ILE A 249 -10.84 -16.43 -42.82
N ASN A 250 -11.28 -15.18 -42.91
CA ASN A 250 -10.61 -14.10 -43.65
C ASN A 250 -10.17 -12.98 -42.70
N ILE A 251 -9.27 -13.30 -41.76
CA ILE A 251 -8.76 -12.31 -40.81
C ILE A 251 -7.96 -11.26 -41.57
N ASP A 252 -8.43 -10.00 -41.52
CA ASP A 252 -7.72 -8.86 -42.09
C ASP A 252 -6.30 -8.76 -41.49
N PRO A 253 -5.24 -8.60 -42.30
CA PRO A 253 -3.88 -8.38 -41.81
C PRO A 253 -3.73 -7.28 -40.74
N LEU A 254 -4.63 -6.29 -40.74
CA LEU A 254 -4.73 -5.23 -39.73
C LEU A 254 -4.90 -5.81 -38.31
N PHE A 255 -5.63 -6.92 -38.16
CA PHE A 255 -5.79 -7.61 -36.87
C PHE A 255 -4.44 -7.97 -36.25
N TYR A 256 -3.52 -8.56 -37.02
CA TYR A 256 -2.23 -9.03 -36.49
C TYR A 256 -1.32 -7.86 -36.09
N TRP A 257 -1.36 -6.75 -36.83
CA TRP A 257 -0.66 -5.52 -36.45
C TRP A 257 -1.17 -4.96 -35.13
N PHE A 258 -2.50 -4.92 -34.95
CA PHE A 258 -3.13 -4.44 -33.73
C PHE A 258 -2.96 -5.42 -32.56
N LEU A 259 -2.87 -6.72 -32.81
CA LEU A 259 -2.52 -7.74 -31.82
C LEU A 259 -1.09 -7.55 -31.29
N GLY A 260 -0.12 -7.39 -32.19
CA GLY A 260 1.27 -7.13 -31.82
C GLY A 260 1.42 -5.79 -31.08
N ALA A 261 0.78 -4.73 -31.58
CA ALA A 261 0.77 -3.42 -30.96
C ALA A 261 0.13 -3.45 -29.57
N GLY A 262 -1.05 -4.07 -29.42
CA GLY A 262 -1.75 -4.21 -28.15
C GLY A 262 -0.91 -4.94 -27.11
N PHE A 263 -0.23 -6.03 -27.52
CA PHE A 263 0.70 -6.74 -26.67
C PHE A 263 1.86 -5.84 -26.20
N LEU A 264 2.56 -5.20 -27.15
CA LEU A 264 3.72 -4.37 -26.84
C LEU A 264 3.35 -3.17 -25.96
N PHE A 265 2.29 -2.44 -26.31
CA PHE A 265 1.89 -1.23 -25.61
C PHE A 265 1.32 -1.52 -24.23
N ALA A 266 0.57 -2.61 -24.05
CA ALA A 266 0.12 -3.03 -22.72
C ALA A 266 1.29 -3.53 -21.85
N LEU A 267 2.32 -4.13 -22.44
CA LEU A 267 3.54 -4.50 -21.71
C LEU A 267 4.25 -3.25 -21.16
N ILE A 268 4.41 -2.23 -22.01
CA ILE A 268 4.99 -0.93 -21.66
C ILE A 268 4.15 -0.24 -20.57
N ASP A 269 2.82 -0.23 -20.72
CA ASP A 269 1.93 0.43 -19.77
C ASP A 269 1.78 -0.32 -18.45
N GLY A 270 1.96 -1.65 -18.43
CA GLY A 270 2.09 -2.38 -17.17
C GLY A 270 3.38 -2.05 -16.42
N ALA A 271 4.44 -1.63 -17.13
CA ALA A 271 5.70 -1.21 -16.52
C ALA A 271 5.69 0.25 -16.02
N ILE A 272 5.12 1.18 -16.80
CA ILE A 272 5.15 2.64 -16.49
C ILE A 272 3.80 3.19 -16.01
N GLY A 273 2.67 2.68 -16.52
CA GLY A 273 1.32 3.13 -16.21
C GLY A 273 0.87 4.43 -16.89
N MET A 274 1.66 4.98 -17.83
CA MET A 274 1.45 6.33 -18.35
C MET A 274 1.29 6.48 -19.86
N SER A 275 1.51 5.44 -20.67
CA SER A 275 1.71 5.63 -22.12
C SER A 275 0.74 4.88 -23.04
N TYR A 276 -0.04 3.91 -22.56
CA TYR A 276 -0.87 3.04 -23.42
C TYR A 276 -1.67 3.81 -24.46
N GLY A 277 -2.61 4.65 -24.01
CA GLY A 277 -3.47 5.40 -24.92
C GLY A 277 -2.68 6.26 -25.91
N VAL A 278 -1.64 6.97 -25.46
CA VAL A 278 -0.84 7.83 -26.34
C VAL A 278 -0.13 7.04 -27.44
N THR A 279 0.49 5.91 -27.08
CA THR A 279 1.17 5.04 -28.05
C THR A 279 0.19 4.41 -29.02
N THR A 280 -0.94 3.90 -28.50
CA THR A 280 -1.94 3.23 -29.31
C THR A 280 -2.67 4.24 -30.21
N ALA A 281 -2.99 5.44 -29.75
CA ALA A 281 -3.60 6.50 -30.56
C ALA A 281 -2.70 6.90 -31.73
N SER A 282 -1.42 7.15 -31.46
CA SER A 282 -0.45 7.53 -32.49
C SER A 282 -0.30 6.41 -33.53
N PHE A 283 -0.20 5.16 -33.08
CA PHE A 283 -0.12 3.99 -33.94
C PHE A 283 -1.40 3.81 -34.77
N SER A 284 -2.58 3.86 -34.16
CA SER A 284 -3.87 3.66 -34.83
C SER A 284 -4.10 4.70 -35.92
N LEU A 285 -3.79 5.98 -35.65
CA LEU A 285 -3.89 7.04 -36.66
C LEU A 285 -2.92 6.83 -37.82
N ALA A 286 -1.71 6.33 -37.55
CA ALA A 286 -0.72 6.00 -38.56
C ALA A 286 -1.13 4.80 -39.42
N MET A 287 -1.82 3.83 -38.83
CA MET A 287 -2.44 2.69 -39.53
C MET A 287 -3.70 3.07 -40.32
N GLY A 288 -4.13 4.33 -40.26
CA GLY A 288 -5.22 4.87 -41.06
C GLY A 288 -6.58 4.91 -40.37
N LEU A 289 -6.69 4.48 -39.11
CA LEU A 289 -7.97 4.52 -38.41
C LEU A 289 -8.45 5.96 -38.20
N PRO A 290 -9.76 6.22 -38.30
CA PRO A 290 -10.37 7.48 -37.86
C PRO A 290 -10.12 7.71 -36.36
N PRO A 291 -10.04 8.98 -35.90
CA PRO A 291 -9.82 9.30 -34.50
C PRO A 291 -10.83 8.66 -33.53
N ALA A 292 -12.13 8.65 -33.85
CA ALA A 292 -13.13 8.08 -32.96
C ALA A 292 -13.01 6.55 -32.89
N SER A 293 -12.81 5.87 -34.02
CA SER A 293 -12.57 4.41 -34.03
C SER A 293 -11.26 4.02 -33.33
N ALA A 294 -10.20 4.82 -33.49
CA ALA A 294 -8.94 4.62 -32.77
C ALA A 294 -9.15 4.73 -31.25
N SER A 295 -9.85 5.78 -30.80
CA SER A 295 -10.15 5.96 -29.38
C SER A 295 -11.07 4.87 -28.84
N MET A 296 -12.09 4.45 -29.60
CA MET A 296 -12.95 3.32 -29.26
C MET A 296 -12.13 2.05 -29.01
N ALA A 297 -11.25 1.69 -29.95
CA ALA A 297 -10.42 0.49 -29.83
C ALA A 297 -9.49 0.54 -28.61
N ILE A 298 -8.91 1.71 -28.33
CA ILE A 298 -8.10 1.95 -27.13
C ILE A 298 -8.91 1.69 -25.87
N HIS A 299 -10.06 2.35 -25.70
CA HIS A 299 -10.82 2.25 -24.46
C HIS A 299 -11.38 0.84 -24.26
N ILE A 300 -11.87 0.17 -25.31
CA ILE A 300 -12.36 -1.21 -25.16
C ILE A 300 -11.22 -2.14 -24.71
N SER A 301 -10.03 -2.00 -25.30
CA SER A 301 -8.86 -2.78 -24.87
C SER A 301 -8.36 -2.42 -23.46
N GLU A 302 -8.57 -1.18 -23.03
CA GLU A 302 -8.25 -0.70 -21.68
C GLU A 302 -9.20 -1.23 -20.62
N VAL A 303 -10.45 -1.57 -20.95
CA VAL A 303 -11.35 -2.28 -20.04
C VAL A 303 -10.70 -3.58 -19.57
N MET A 304 -10.16 -4.37 -20.50
CA MET A 304 -9.56 -5.64 -20.14
C MET A 304 -8.23 -5.47 -19.37
N SER A 305 -7.31 -4.68 -19.93
CA SER A 305 -5.98 -4.53 -19.34
C SER A 305 -6.01 -3.84 -17.97
N ASN A 306 -6.80 -2.77 -17.81
CA ASN A 306 -6.93 -2.08 -16.53
C ASN A 306 -7.87 -2.80 -15.57
N GLY A 307 -8.81 -3.62 -16.04
CA GLY A 307 -9.57 -4.54 -15.18
C GLY A 307 -8.65 -5.53 -14.47
N ILE A 308 -7.78 -6.20 -15.22
CA ILE A 308 -6.78 -7.15 -14.67
C ILE A 308 -5.79 -6.42 -13.76
N ALA A 309 -5.15 -5.35 -14.26
CA ALA A 309 -4.16 -4.62 -13.49
C ALA A 309 -4.75 -3.95 -12.24
N GLY A 310 -5.93 -3.33 -12.36
CA GLY A 310 -6.67 -2.69 -11.27
C GLY A 310 -7.03 -3.70 -10.17
N TRP A 311 -7.52 -4.88 -10.55
CA TRP A 311 -7.78 -5.98 -9.61
C TRP A 311 -6.53 -6.44 -8.87
N MET A 312 -5.40 -6.56 -9.57
CA MET A 312 -4.12 -6.91 -8.95
C MET A 312 -3.68 -5.85 -7.94
N HIS A 313 -3.77 -4.56 -8.27
CA HIS A 313 -3.46 -3.47 -7.35
C HIS A 313 -4.41 -3.43 -6.14
N TYR A 314 -5.70 -3.71 -6.33
CA TYR A 314 -6.67 -3.85 -5.24
C TYR A 314 -6.26 -4.97 -4.28
N ARG A 315 -5.95 -6.16 -4.79
CA ARG A 315 -5.55 -7.31 -3.98
C ARG A 315 -4.23 -7.09 -3.24
N MET A 316 -3.34 -6.25 -3.78
CA MET A 316 -2.09 -5.84 -3.14
C MET A 316 -2.26 -4.72 -2.09
N GLY A 317 -3.48 -4.21 -1.88
CA GLY A 317 -3.73 -3.10 -0.96
C GLY A 317 -3.26 -1.74 -1.49
N ASN A 318 -2.97 -1.62 -2.79
CA ASN A 318 -2.40 -0.42 -3.41
C ASN A 318 -3.46 0.63 -3.82
N VAL A 319 -4.72 0.49 -3.42
CA VAL A 319 -5.81 1.39 -3.82
C VAL A 319 -6.18 2.32 -2.67
N ASN A 320 -6.05 3.63 -2.89
CA ASN A 320 -6.59 4.63 -1.98
C ASN A 320 -8.07 4.91 -2.33
N TRP A 321 -8.98 4.36 -1.53
CA TRP A 321 -10.43 4.48 -1.74
C TRP A 321 -10.99 5.90 -1.59
N LYS A 322 -10.38 6.73 -0.74
CA LYS A 322 -10.77 8.14 -0.61
C LYS A 322 -10.44 8.92 -1.87
N LEU A 323 -9.25 8.71 -2.42
CA LEU A 323 -8.84 9.29 -3.70
C LEU A 323 -9.72 8.79 -4.85
N PHE A 324 -10.01 7.49 -4.89
CA PHE A 324 -10.88 6.89 -5.90
C PHE A 324 -12.25 7.57 -5.96
N LYS A 325 -12.92 7.72 -4.81
CA LYS A 325 -14.26 8.34 -4.73
C LYS A 325 -14.28 9.79 -5.22
N ILE A 326 -13.24 10.57 -4.91
CA ILE A 326 -13.15 11.97 -5.36
C ILE A 326 -12.90 12.07 -6.87
N LEU A 327 -12.16 11.10 -7.43
CA LEU A 327 -11.72 11.13 -8.81
C LEU A 327 -12.75 10.55 -9.78
N ILE A 328 -13.43 9.47 -9.40
CA ILE A 328 -14.13 8.59 -10.34
C ILE A 328 -15.33 9.24 -11.02
N LEU A 329 -16.23 9.87 -10.26
CA LEU A 329 -17.46 10.41 -10.83
C LEU A 329 -17.18 11.58 -11.79
N PRO A 330 -16.36 12.59 -11.43
CA PRO A 330 -15.97 13.62 -12.39
C PRO A 330 -15.27 13.05 -13.63
N ALA A 331 -14.42 12.03 -13.46
CA ALA A 331 -13.69 11.42 -14.56
C ALA A 331 -14.59 10.67 -15.54
N ILE A 332 -15.59 9.93 -15.04
CA ILE A 332 -16.59 9.27 -15.91
C ILE A 332 -17.36 10.32 -16.71
N ILE A 333 -17.82 11.39 -16.06
CA ILE A 333 -18.55 12.47 -16.75
C ILE A 333 -17.67 13.07 -17.86
N GLY A 334 -16.41 13.39 -17.54
CA GLY A 334 -15.46 13.89 -18.53
C GLY A 334 -15.27 12.94 -19.70
N ALA A 335 -15.06 11.65 -19.42
CA ALA A 335 -14.81 10.65 -20.44
C ALA A 335 -16.01 10.35 -21.34
N VAL A 336 -17.22 10.28 -20.77
CA VAL A 336 -18.45 10.14 -21.56
C VAL A 336 -18.64 11.37 -22.47
N LEU A 337 -18.41 12.57 -21.95
CA LEU A 337 -18.47 13.80 -22.74
C LEU A 337 -17.42 13.81 -23.87
N GLY A 338 -16.18 13.41 -23.57
CA GLY A 338 -15.11 13.33 -24.55
C GLY A 338 -15.38 12.29 -25.64
N ALA A 339 -15.89 11.12 -25.25
CA ALA A 339 -16.29 10.06 -26.19
C ALA A 339 -17.46 10.51 -27.07
N TYR A 340 -18.47 11.15 -26.48
CA TYR A 340 -19.61 11.68 -27.20
C TYR A 340 -19.20 12.73 -28.24
N ILE A 341 -18.38 13.71 -27.84
CA ILE A 341 -17.90 14.77 -28.74
C ILE A 341 -17.02 14.20 -29.85
N LEU A 342 -16.08 13.30 -29.53
CA LEU A 342 -15.23 12.72 -30.56
C LEU A 342 -16.05 11.90 -31.57
N SER A 343 -17.03 11.14 -31.08
CA SER A 343 -17.91 10.31 -31.93
C SER A 343 -18.83 11.16 -32.80
N SER A 344 -19.34 12.28 -32.29
CA SER A 344 -20.18 13.20 -33.10
C SER A 344 -19.39 13.91 -34.20
N LEU A 345 -18.06 14.00 -34.04
CA LEU A 345 -17.15 14.57 -35.03
C LEU A 345 -16.59 13.54 -36.03
N GLU A 346 -17.09 12.30 -36.04
CA GLU A 346 -16.58 11.24 -36.93
C GLU A 346 -16.67 11.62 -38.42
N HIS A 347 -17.75 12.33 -38.82
CA HIS A 347 -17.89 12.86 -40.18
C HIS A 347 -16.82 13.91 -40.54
N TYR A 348 -16.19 14.54 -39.55
CA TYR A 348 -15.11 15.52 -39.70
C TYR A 348 -13.73 14.90 -39.43
N SER A 349 -13.59 13.57 -39.48
CA SER A 349 -12.36 12.84 -39.14
C SER A 349 -11.10 13.39 -39.83
N ALA A 350 -11.21 13.88 -41.07
CA ALA A 350 -10.11 14.49 -41.81
C ALA A 350 -9.49 15.71 -41.09
N TYR A 351 -10.32 16.53 -40.41
CA TYR A 351 -9.90 17.71 -39.66
C TYR A 351 -9.55 17.37 -38.20
N VAL A 352 -10.19 16.36 -37.63
CA VAL A 352 -9.91 15.91 -36.26
C VAL A 352 -8.56 15.19 -36.18
N LYS A 353 -8.21 14.40 -37.20
CA LYS A 353 -6.96 13.63 -37.27
C LYS A 353 -5.69 14.45 -36.99
N PRO A 354 -5.42 15.60 -37.66
CA PRO A 354 -4.25 16.41 -37.35
C PRO A 354 -4.27 16.99 -35.94
N ILE A 355 -5.44 17.34 -35.40
CA ILE A 355 -5.56 17.85 -34.01
C ILE A 355 -5.10 16.77 -33.02
N VAL A 356 -5.57 15.53 -33.18
CA VAL A 356 -5.14 14.40 -32.33
C VAL A 356 -3.67 14.07 -32.55
N ALA A 357 -3.15 14.20 -33.77
CA ALA A 357 -1.73 14.00 -34.05
C ALA A 357 -0.84 15.07 -33.35
N VAL A 358 -1.22 16.35 -33.38
CA VAL A 358 -0.51 17.42 -32.66
C VAL A 358 -0.58 17.18 -31.14
N TYR A 359 -1.73 16.75 -30.63
CA TYR A 359 -1.88 16.42 -29.22
C TYR A 359 -0.98 15.24 -28.79
N THR A 360 -0.95 14.16 -29.57
CA THR A 360 -0.10 13.00 -29.26
C THR A 360 1.38 13.34 -29.38
N LEU A 361 1.77 14.21 -30.32
CA LEU A 361 3.11 14.78 -30.43
C LEU A 361 3.50 15.54 -29.14
N PHE A 362 2.60 16.40 -28.66
CA PHE A 362 2.79 17.15 -27.41
C PHE A 362 2.95 16.21 -26.20
N LEU A 363 2.09 15.18 -26.08
CA LEU A 363 2.22 14.19 -25.02
C LEU A 363 3.51 13.36 -25.12
N GLY A 364 3.96 13.02 -26.33
CA GLY A 364 5.25 12.37 -26.57
C GLY A 364 6.40 13.21 -26.00
N GLY A 365 6.36 14.53 -26.22
CA GLY A 365 7.30 15.48 -25.62
C GLY A 365 7.24 15.51 -24.08
N ILE A 366 6.04 15.48 -23.49
CA ILE A 366 5.87 15.39 -22.03
C ILE A 366 6.46 14.09 -21.47
N ILE A 367 6.24 12.96 -22.14
CA ILE A 367 6.80 11.65 -21.73
C ILE A 367 8.33 11.71 -21.76
N LEU A 368 8.90 12.26 -22.83
CA LEU A 368 10.35 12.39 -22.99
C LEU A 368 10.96 13.32 -21.94
N MET A 369 10.38 14.49 -21.70
CA MET A 369 10.84 15.44 -20.67
C MET A 369 10.88 14.80 -19.27
N LYS A 370 9.85 14.00 -18.93
CA LYS A 370 9.80 13.29 -17.64
C LYS A 370 10.89 12.23 -17.48
N ALA A 371 11.37 11.64 -18.58
CA ALA A 371 12.45 10.67 -18.52
C ALA A 371 13.78 11.27 -18.06
N PHE A 372 13.98 12.58 -18.26
CA PHE A 372 15.22 13.27 -17.89
C PHE A 372 15.08 14.09 -16.60
N ASN A 373 13.89 14.58 -16.24
CA ASN A 373 13.64 15.37 -15.03
C ASN A 373 13.28 14.54 -13.78
N VAL A 374 14.05 13.49 -13.49
CA VAL A 374 13.81 12.59 -12.32
C VAL A 374 14.16 13.25 -10.97
N LYS A 375 14.90 14.36 -10.96
CA LYS A 375 15.19 15.15 -9.75
C LYS A 375 13.95 15.94 -9.31
N ARG A 376 12.98 15.29 -8.67
CA ARG A 376 11.79 15.94 -8.11
C ARG A 376 12.15 16.80 -6.90
N LYS A 377 11.94 18.12 -7.02
CA LYS A 377 11.67 18.96 -5.84
C LYS A 377 10.40 18.41 -5.16
N LYS A 378 10.44 18.20 -3.84
CA LYS A 378 9.21 18.05 -3.04
C LYS A 378 8.43 19.35 -3.21
N ALA A 379 7.34 19.32 -3.96
CA ALA A 379 6.38 20.41 -3.90
C ALA A 379 5.55 20.18 -2.62
N ASP A 380 5.69 21.06 -1.64
CA ASP A 380 4.87 21.05 -0.41
C ASP A 380 3.38 21.33 -0.68
N GLN A 381 3.04 21.69 -1.92
CA GLN A 381 1.69 22.06 -2.33
C GLN A 381 0.88 20.85 -2.82
N LYS A 382 -0.10 20.44 -2.01
CA LYS A 382 -1.09 19.42 -2.35
C LYS A 382 -2.05 19.96 -3.43
N ILE A 383 -2.30 19.18 -4.48
CA ILE A 383 -3.36 19.48 -5.46
C ILE A 383 -4.72 19.42 -4.74
N LYS A 384 -5.37 20.58 -4.62
CA LYS A 384 -6.68 20.72 -3.95
C LYS A 384 -7.85 20.32 -4.85
N LYS A 385 -7.80 20.61 -6.15
CA LYS A 385 -8.90 20.37 -7.11
C LYS A 385 -8.77 19.02 -7.85
N ILE A 386 -8.83 17.92 -7.10
CA ILE A 386 -8.66 16.56 -7.64
C ILE A 386 -9.83 16.16 -8.56
N GLY A 387 -11.06 16.57 -8.23
CA GLY A 387 -12.23 16.27 -9.06
C GLY A 387 -12.13 16.91 -10.45
N LEU A 388 -11.67 18.16 -10.53
CA LEU A 388 -11.42 18.84 -11.80
C LEU A 388 -10.32 18.13 -12.61
N LEU A 389 -9.25 17.69 -11.95
CA LEU A 389 -8.21 16.88 -12.58
C LEU A 389 -8.78 15.56 -13.14
N GLY A 390 -9.70 14.92 -12.41
CA GLY A 390 -10.41 13.73 -12.88
C GLY A 390 -11.26 14.02 -14.11
N PHE A 391 -12.07 15.07 -14.08
CA PHE A 391 -12.92 15.49 -15.20
C PHE A 391 -12.10 15.79 -16.47
N VAL A 392 -11.11 16.69 -16.37
CA VAL A 392 -10.26 17.06 -17.50
C VAL A 392 -9.47 15.85 -17.99
N GLY A 393 -8.96 15.05 -17.06
CA GLY A 393 -8.23 13.83 -17.38
C GLY A 393 -9.08 12.83 -18.17
N GLY A 394 -10.29 12.55 -17.72
CA GLY A 394 -11.21 11.62 -18.38
C GLY A 394 -11.65 12.13 -19.75
N PHE A 395 -11.97 13.43 -19.86
CA PHE A 395 -12.31 14.07 -21.13
C PHE A 395 -11.19 13.94 -22.15
N ILE A 396 -9.97 14.31 -21.76
CA ILE A 396 -8.81 14.26 -22.64
C ILE A 396 -8.48 12.81 -23.04
N ASP A 397 -8.58 11.86 -22.11
CA ASP A 397 -8.34 10.43 -22.38
C ASP A 397 -9.28 9.93 -23.49
N ALA A 398 -10.59 10.19 -23.36
CA ALA A 398 -11.58 9.77 -24.34
C ALA A 398 -11.50 10.53 -25.67
N ALA A 399 -11.38 11.87 -25.62
CA ALA A 399 -11.43 12.71 -26.81
C ALA A 399 -10.18 12.60 -27.71
N PHE A 400 -9.04 12.20 -27.15
CA PHE A 400 -7.78 12.13 -27.89
C PHE A 400 -7.12 10.75 -27.87
N GLY A 401 -7.80 9.73 -27.31
CA GLY A 401 -7.31 8.36 -27.25
C GLY A 401 -6.20 8.13 -26.22
N GLY A 402 -6.01 9.04 -25.25
CA GLY A 402 -5.03 8.87 -24.18
C GLY A 402 -4.73 10.17 -23.44
N GLY A 403 -4.22 10.07 -22.22
CA GLY A 403 -3.82 11.24 -21.42
C GLY A 403 -3.98 11.03 -19.92
N TRP A 404 -4.78 10.07 -19.50
CA TRP A 404 -5.04 9.81 -18.08
C TRP A 404 -3.76 9.55 -17.26
N GLY A 405 -2.83 8.77 -17.79
CA GLY A 405 -1.59 8.42 -17.07
C GLY A 405 -0.55 9.53 -17.13
N SER A 406 -0.37 10.14 -18.30
CA SER A 406 0.56 11.25 -18.49
C SER A 406 0.11 12.53 -17.78
N ILE A 407 -1.19 12.73 -17.54
CA ILE A 407 -1.74 13.93 -16.89
C ILE A 407 -2.14 13.63 -15.44
N VAL A 408 -3.11 12.74 -15.21
CA VAL A 408 -3.71 12.54 -13.87
C VAL A 408 -2.71 11.87 -12.94
N LEU A 409 -2.17 10.70 -13.28
CA LEU A 409 -1.19 10.01 -12.43
C LEU A 409 0.03 10.88 -12.16
N SER A 410 0.55 11.52 -13.21
CA SER A 410 1.71 12.40 -13.09
C SER A 410 1.45 13.60 -12.18
N SER A 411 0.28 14.23 -12.30
CA SER A 411 -0.13 15.35 -11.45
C SER A 411 -0.33 14.91 -10.00
N LEU A 412 -0.98 13.76 -9.76
CA LEU A 412 -1.17 13.22 -8.41
C LEU A 412 0.17 13.01 -7.69
N ILE A 413 1.15 12.43 -8.38
CA ILE A 413 2.48 12.21 -7.80
C ILE A 413 3.25 13.52 -7.67
N ALA A 414 3.14 14.44 -8.64
CA ALA A 414 3.72 15.78 -8.53
C ALA A 414 3.15 16.59 -7.35
N GLY A 415 1.86 16.39 -7.03
CA GLY A 415 1.17 16.96 -5.87
C GLY A 415 1.45 16.25 -4.54
N GLY A 416 2.54 15.48 -4.45
CA GLY A 416 3.03 14.85 -3.22
C GLY A 416 2.32 13.56 -2.80
N ARG A 417 1.44 12.99 -3.64
CA ARG A 417 0.83 11.68 -3.33
C ARG A 417 1.81 10.54 -3.57
N HIS A 418 1.70 9.52 -2.73
CA HIS A 418 2.54 8.34 -2.82
C HIS A 418 2.37 7.64 -4.20
N PRO A 419 3.46 7.35 -4.93
CA PRO A 419 3.40 6.80 -6.29
C PRO A 419 2.60 5.51 -6.41
N LEU A 420 2.84 4.55 -5.50
CA LEU A 420 2.22 3.23 -5.56
C LEU A 420 0.69 3.29 -5.39
N PHE A 421 0.22 4.09 -4.43
CA PHE A 421 -1.21 4.26 -4.16
C PHE A 421 -1.91 5.09 -5.24
N SER A 422 -1.19 6.07 -5.81
CA SER A 422 -1.70 6.86 -6.94
C SER A 422 -1.85 6.00 -8.18
N LEU A 423 -0.86 5.16 -8.50
CA LEU A 423 -0.90 4.23 -9.63
C LEU A 423 -2.06 3.23 -9.48
N GLY A 424 -2.19 2.59 -8.32
CA GLY A 424 -3.27 1.63 -8.06
C GLY A 424 -4.66 2.25 -8.20
N THR A 425 -4.88 3.43 -7.59
CA THR A 425 -6.15 4.17 -7.72
C THR A 425 -6.42 4.61 -9.17
N VAL A 426 -5.40 5.08 -9.90
CA VAL A 426 -5.54 5.50 -11.30
C VAL A 426 -5.91 4.33 -12.21
N LYS A 427 -5.30 3.15 -12.03
CA LYS A 427 -5.57 1.95 -12.83
C LYS A 427 -7.00 1.45 -12.62
N ILE A 428 -7.45 1.33 -11.36
CA ILE A 428 -8.83 0.92 -11.08
C ILE A 428 -9.84 1.96 -11.53
N SER A 429 -9.55 3.27 -11.43
CA SER A 429 -10.42 4.31 -12.00
C SER A 429 -10.51 4.20 -13.52
N ARG A 430 -9.39 3.92 -14.20
CA ARG A 430 -9.36 3.78 -15.66
C ARG A 430 -10.24 2.63 -16.15
N PHE A 431 -10.34 1.52 -15.42
CA PHE A 431 -11.28 0.44 -15.76
C PHE A 431 -12.72 0.96 -15.93
N PHE A 432 -13.25 1.71 -14.96
CA PHE A 432 -14.61 2.24 -15.01
C PHE A 432 -14.77 3.34 -16.06
N ILE A 433 -13.78 4.22 -16.20
CA ILE A 433 -13.75 5.29 -17.20
C ILE A 433 -13.80 4.68 -18.60
N ALA A 434 -12.92 3.71 -18.87
CA ALA A 434 -12.83 3.01 -20.15
C ALA A 434 -14.11 2.23 -20.45
N THR A 435 -14.74 1.59 -19.46
CA THR A 435 -16.02 0.88 -19.67
C THR A 435 -17.12 1.82 -20.14
N LEU A 436 -17.25 2.98 -19.49
CA LEU A 436 -18.31 3.94 -19.79
C LEU A 436 -18.06 4.68 -21.10
N SER A 437 -16.82 5.09 -21.38
CA SER A 437 -16.47 5.69 -22.68
C SER A 437 -16.59 4.69 -23.83
N SER A 438 -16.20 3.42 -23.62
CA SER A 438 -16.38 2.35 -24.59
C SER A 438 -17.85 2.13 -24.92
N LEU A 439 -18.73 2.14 -23.92
CA LEU A 439 -20.17 2.05 -24.14
C LEU A 439 -20.66 3.22 -25.01
N THR A 440 -20.26 4.46 -24.70
CA THR A 440 -20.61 5.63 -25.51
C THR A 440 -20.11 5.51 -26.95
N PHE A 441 -18.85 5.15 -27.17
CA PHE A 441 -18.29 4.94 -28.51
C PHE A 441 -19.04 3.85 -29.27
N PHE A 442 -19.30 2.71 -28.63
CA PHE A 442 -19.99 1.59 -29.23
C PHE A 442 -21.40 1.99 -29.68
N THR A 443 -22.15 2.69 -28.82
CA THR A 443 -23.51 3.15 -29.13
C THR A 443 -23.55 4.18 -30.25
N MET A 444 -22.52 5.00 -30.41
CA MET A 444 -22.49 6.08 -31.42
C MET A 444 -21.89 5.65 -32.76
N LEU A 445 -20.92 4.74 -32.78
CA LEU A 445 -20.17 4.37 -33.98
C LEU A 445 -20.62 3.05 -34.61
N GLY A 446 -21.38 2.21 -33.88
CA GLY A 446 -21.92 0.97 -34.40
C GLY A 446 -20.86 -0.12 -34.70
N GLY A 447 -19.72 -0.10 -34.02
CA GLY A 447 -18.74 -1.20 -34.08
C GLY A 447 -17.83 -1.29 -35.31
N LYS A 448 -17.60 -0.18 -36.04
CA LYS A 448 -16.66 -0.14 -37.17
C LYS A 448 -15.22 -0.51 -36.77
N HIS A 449 -14.48 -1.18 -37.67
CA HIS A 449 -13.08 -1.62 -37.50
C HIS A 449 -12.86 -2.64 -36.36
N TRP A 450 -13.72 -3.66 -36.29
CA TRP A 450 -13.68 -4.68 -35.24
C TRP A 450 -12.41 -5.53 -35.27
N GLU A 451 -11.77 -5.64 -36.43
CA GLU A 451 -10.47 -6.31 -36.64
C GLU A 451 -9.39 -5.69 -35.75
N ALA A 452 -9.30 -4.35 -35.76
CA ALA A 452 -8.35 -3.58 -34.97
C ALA A 452 -8.66 -3.64 -33.47
N VAL A 453 -9.95 -3.56 -33.12
CA VAL A 453 -10.44 -3.64 -31.74
C VAL A 453 -10.09 -5.00 -31.13
N LEU A 454 -10.44 -6.09 -31.80
CA LEU A 454 -10.17 -7.46 -31.34
C LEU A 454 -8.68 -7.74 -31.21
N GLY A 455 -7.88 -7.29 -32.18
CA GLY A 455 -6.42 -7.39 -32.11
C GLY A 455 -5.88 -6.74 -30.83
N LEU A 456 -6.25 -5.48 -30.57
CA LEU A 456 -5.80 -4.76 -29.37
C LEU A 456 -6.25 -5.42 -28.08
N ILE A 457 -7.51 -5.87 -27.99
CA ILE A 457 -8.05 -6.54 -26.79
C ILE A 457 -7.23 -7.79 -26.48
N ILE A 458 -7.05 -8.68 -27.46
CA ILE A 458 -6.35 -9.96 -27.27
C ILE A 458 -4.89 -9.71 -26.91
N GLY A 459 -4.20 -8.85 -27.68
CA GLY A 459 -2.81 -8.50 -27.38
C GLY A 459 -2.64 -7.94 -25.98
N SER A 460 -3.52 -7.01 -25.58
CA SER A 460 -3.45 -6.35 -24.27
C SER A 460 -3.78 -7.29 -23.12
N ALA A 461 -4.74 -8.21 -23.31
CA ALA A 461 -5.11 -9.20 -22.32
C ALA A 461 -3.96 -10.19 -22.04
N ILE A 462 -3.25 -10.63 -23.08
CA ILE A 462 -2.08 -11.51 -22.95
C ILE A 462 -0.91 -10.78 -22.27
N ALA A 463 -0.66 -9.52 -22.65
CA ALA A 463 0.46 -8.75 -22.12
C ALA A 463 0.27 -8.33 -20.66
N SER A 464 -0.96 -7.99 -20.23
CA SER A 464 -1.25 -7.48 -18.89
C SER A 464 -0.66 -8.31 -17.73
N PRO A 465 -0.85 -9.65 -17.64
CA PRO A 465 -0.27 -10.47 -16.58
C PRO A 465 1.25 -10.62 -16.68
N ILE A 466 1.83 -10.53 -17.89
CA ILE A 466 3.28 -10.61 -18.13
C ILE A 466 3.94 -9.31 -17.69
N ALA A 467 3.34 -8.17 -18.05
CA ALA A 467 3.83 -6.84 -17.74
C ALA A 467 4.05 -6.66 -16.23
N ALA A 468 3.10 -7.12 -15.42
CA ALA A 468 3.19 -7.09 -13.96
C ALA A 468 4.36 -7.91 -13.38
N LYS A 469 4.83 -8.95 -14.09
CA LYS A 469 5.98 -9.78 -13.67
C LYS A 469 7.32 -9.25 -14.18
N VAL A 470 7.33 -8.57 -15.33
CA VAL A 470 8.55 -8.16 -16.05
C VAL A 470 8.93 -6.70 -15.78
N SER A 471 8.03 -5.88 -15.22
CA SER A 471 8.22 -4.44 -14.96
C SER A 471 9.49 -4.07 -14.17
N ASN A 472 10.09 -5.01 -13.44
CA ASN A 472 11.31 -4.78 -12.66
C ASN A 472 12.63 -5.04 -13.42
N LYS A 473 12.59 -5.52 -14.67
CA LYS A 473 13.81 -5.92 -15.42
C LYS A 473 14.41 -4.83 -16.31
N ILE A 474 13.64 -3.80 -16.66
CA ILE A 474 14.06 -2.73 -17.57
C ILE A 474 13.85 -1.39 -16.86
N SER A 475 14.78 -0.45 -17.01
CA SER A 475 14.64 0.86 -16.40
C SER A 475 13.46 1.61 -17.01
N ALA A 476 12.56 2.14 -16.16
CA ALA A 476 11.41 2.94 -16.61
C ALA A 476 11.84 4.14 -17.48
N LYS A 477 13.03 4.70 -17.22
CA LYS A 477 13.64 5.76 -18.02
C LYS A 477 13.86 5.31 -19.46
N THR A 478 14.48 4.16 -19.68
CA THR A 478 14.76 3.62 -21.03
C THR A 478 13.47 3.45 -21.82
N ILE A 479 12.44 2.88 -21.19
CA ILE A 479 11.15 2.67 -21.84
C ILE A 479 10.49 4.01 -22.18
N MET A 480 10.47 4.98 -21.26
CA MET A 480 9.89 6.31 -21.52
C MET A 480 10.61 7.06 -22.64
N VAL A 481 11.95 6.98 -22.72
CA VAL A 481 12.71 7.60 -23.81
C VAL A 481 12.33 6.98 -25.15
N ALA A 482 12.35 5.64 -25.25
CA ALA A 482 12.00 4.94 -26.48
C ALA A 482 10.56 5.26 -26.92
N VAL A 483 9.61 5.19 -25.99
CA VAL A 483 8.19 5.49 -26.24
C VAL A 483 8.00 6.94 -26.66
N GLY A 484 8.60 7.89 -25.93
CA GLY A 484 8.49 9.32 -26.24
C GLY A 484 8.99 9.62 -27.65
N ILE A 485 10.15 9.09 -28.03
CA ILE A 485 10.73 9.26 -29.37
C ILE A 485 9.81 8.65 -30.45
N ILE A 486 9.36 7.40 -30.27
CA ILE A 486 8.51 6.72 -31.26
C ILE A 486 7.20 7.49 -31.46
N VAL A 487 6.52 7.87 -30.37
CA VAL A 487 5.29 8.66 -30.43
C VAL A 487 5.54 9.97 -31.17
N MET A 488 6.60 10.70 -30.82
CA MET A 488 6.91 11.96 -31.49
C MET A 488 7.17 11.79 -32.99
N ILE A 489 7.93 10.78 -33.41
CA ILE A 489 8.22 10.52 -34.83
C ILE A 489 6.93 10.18 -35.60
N VAL A 490 6.11 9.27 -35.05
CA VAL A 490 4.86 8.82 -35.70
C VAL A 490 3.85 9.98 -35.79
N SER A 491 3.70 10.75 -34.73
CA SER A 491 2.80 11.90 -34.70
C SER A 491 3.30 13.03 -35.59
N LEU A 492 4.60 13.31 -35.63
CA LEU A 492 5.19 14.32 -36.50
C LEU A 492 5.01 13.96 -37.98
N ARG A 493 5.27 12.69 -38.36
CA ARG A 493 4.95 12.19 -39.71
C ARG A 493 3.48 12.41 -40.05
N SER A 494 2.58 12.09 -39.13
CA SER A 494 1.13 12.29 -39.36
C SER A 494 0.77 13.75 -39.60
N VAL A 495 1.37 14.68 -38.85
CA VAL A 495 1.18 16.13 -39.04
C VAL A 495 1.76 16.60 -40.38
N ILE A 496 2.98 16.18 -40.72
CA ILE A 496 3.62 16.55 -42.00
C ILE A 496 2.80 16.06 -43.19
N MET A 497 2.36 14.80 -43.17
CA MET A 497 1.53 14.23 -44.24
C MET A 497 0.20 14.95 -44.41
N PHE A 498 -0.35 15.52 -43.33
CA PHE A 498 -1.55 16.36 -43.42
C PHE A 498 -1.24 17.71 -44.07
N ILE A 499 -0.17 18.38 -43.66
CA ILE A 499 0.26 19.67 -44.26
C ILE A 499 0.53 19.50 -45.76
N LEU A 500 1.23 18.42 -46.15
CA LEU A 500 1.50 18.10 -47.56
C LEU A 500 0.26 17.78 -48.40
N LYS A 501 -0.89 17.49 -47.78
CA LYS A 501 -2.16 17.32 -48.50
C LYS A 501 -2.92 18.64 -48.68
N LEU A 502 -2.55 19.68 -47.93
CA LEU A 502 -3.19 21.00 -47.99
C LEU A 502 -2.48 21.95 -48.97
N ILE A 503 -1.17 21.76 -49.15
CA ILE A 503 -0.34 22.40 -50.18
C ILE A 503 -0.52 21.61 -51.47
#